data_AF-A0A1I1NIT1-F1
#
_entry.id   AF-A0A1I1NIT1-F1
#
_cell.length_a   1.000
_cell.length_b   1.000
_cell.length_c   1.000
_cell.angle_alpha   90.00
_cell.angle_beta   90.00
_cell.angle_gamma   90.00
#
_symmetry.space_group_name_H-M   'P 1'
#
loop_
_entity.id
_entity.type
_entity.pdbx_description
1 polymer ?
#
loop_
_entity_poly.entity_id
_entity_poly.type
_entity_poly.pdbx_seq_one_letter_code
_entity_poly.pdbx_strand_id
1 'polypeptide(L)'
;MKTKLRIASITFIISLFAHAQQQPKGITGNTNWMNNWTSFRPAVNDYSEATNIIAGTIDKDTRLVKRNVYHLVGVVYVTNNATLTIEPGTVIRGDDKTCGTLVITNGAKIIAEGLETDPIIFTSENEINNRKPGDWGGIIVLGKAPINTLGGVHTLPFDLEPTLNHYGGQDPEDNSGILKYVRIEYAGRKLSASKELNGLSLAGVGRKTIVSNIQISFSNDDSFECYGGDLNLSNLISFRTTDDDFDFTQGAQINISNSIAIRHPFSSDISGSRCFEVDSYEKIANTDMTKKMTKINASNITLVNLEENNQGLVRESAYIRENTFFNLTNSVVSGFAPFVLLEGAIGNGEANLSKISFKNVIANNCKGEIESESASNNTGIKNYYGNPQYDIQFTKVKLNELFYLPNIKANPDFRLNVNNTLAIGN
;
A
#
# COMPACT_ATOMS: atom_id res chain seq x y z
N MET A 1 -20.02 -62.09 -56.30
CA MET A 1 -19.94 -60.71 -55.76
C MET A 1 -19.90 -60.78 -54.24
N LYS A 2 -18.76 -60.47 -53.61
CA LYS A 2 -18.63 -60.25 -52.17
C LYS A 2 -17.85 -58.95 -51.97
N THR A 3 -18.56 -57.87 -51.72
CA THR A 3 -17.99 -56.53 -51.55
C THR A 3 -17.59 -56.36 -50.09
N LYS A 4 -16.28 -56.22 -49.82
CA LYS A 4 -15.76 -55.93 -48.47
C LYS A 4 -15.97 -54.45 -48.17
N LEU A 5 -16.77 -54.16 -47.14
CA LEU A 5 -16.95 -52.83 -46.58
C LEU A 5 -15.68 -52.46 -45.80
N ARG A 6 -14.94 -51.43 -46.24
CA ARG A 6 -13.84 -50.84 -45.48
C ARG A 6 -14.39 -49.61 -44.75
N ILE A 7 -14.47 -49.70 -43.43
CA ILE A 7 -14.76 -48.57 -42.55
C ILE A 7 -13.43 -47.83 -42.34
N ALA A 8 -13.33 -46.62 -42.85
CA ALA A 8 -12.23 -45.71 -42.55
C ALA A 8 -12.62 -44.91 -41.30
N SER A 9 -11.98 -45.18 -40.17
CA SER A 9 -12.09 -44.37 -38.97
C SER A 9 -11.31 -43.06 -39.19
N ILE A 10 -12.03 -41.96 -39.37
CA ILE A 10 -11.46 -40.61 -39.39
C ILE A 10 -11.33 -40.15 -37.94
N THR A 11 -10.11 -40.21 -37.40
CA THR A 11 -9.80 -39.63 -36.10
C THR A 11 -9.64 -38.12 -36.29
N PHE A 12 -10.65 -37.35 -35.89
CA PHE A 12 -10.61 -35.89 -35.89
C PHE A 12 -9.80 -35.43 -34.67
N ILE A 13 -8.53 -35.06 -34.87
CA ILE A 13 -7.71 -34.43 -33.82
C ILE A 13 -8.18 -32.98 -33.71
N ILE A 14 -9.07 -32.71 -32.74
CA ILE A 14 -9.37 -31.35 -32.30
C ILE A 14 -8.17 -30.88 -31.48
N SER A 15 -7.28 -30.10 -32.10
CA SER A 15 -6.29 -29.32 -31.36
C SER A 15 -7.03 -28.25 -30.56
N LEU A 16 -7.31 -28.55 -29.29
CA LEU A 16 -7.66 -27.54 -28.29
C LEU A 16 -6.45 -26.63 -28.13
N PHE A 17 -6.41 -25.53 -28.88
CA PHE A 17 -5.64 -24.36 -28.49
C PHE A 17 -6.31 -23.80 -27.24
N ALA A 18 -5.96 -24.36 -26.08
CA ALA A 18 -6.08 -23.62 -24.84
C ALA A 18 -5.22 -22.36 -25.05
N HIS A 19 -5.87 -21.24 -25.36
CA HIS A 19 -5.27 -19.95 -25.09
C HIS A 19 -5.03 -19.98 -23.60
N ALA A 20 -3.80 -20.25 -23.18
CA ALA A 20 -3.37 -19.98 -21.82
C ALA A 20 -3.55 -18.48 -21.66
N GLN A 21 -4.74 -18.08 -21.23
CA GLN A 21 -5.07 -16.70 -20.95
C GLN A 21 -4.10 -16.34 -19.83
N GLN A 22 -3.05 -15.58 -20.17
CA GLN A 22 -2.05 -15.16 -19.20
C GLN A 22 -2.80 -14.56 -18.03
N GLN A 23 -2.54 -15.10 -16.84
CA GLN A 23 -3.13 -14.57 -15.62
C GLN A 23 -2.80 -13.07 -15.57
N PRO A 24 -3.80 -12.19 -15.40
CA PRO A 24 -3.58 -10.77 -15.45
C PRO A 24 -2.57 -10.37 -14.36
N LYS A 25 -1.58 -9.57 -14.72
CA LYS A 25 -0.57 -9.04 -13.79
C LYS A 25 -0.86 -7.57 -13.49
N GLY A 26 -0.43 -7.10 -12.33
CA GLY A 26 -0.65 -5.72 -11.89
C GLY A 26 -2.12 -5.48 -11.57
N ILE A 27 -2.64 -4.30 -11.90
CA ILE A 27 -4.04 -3.99 -11.68
C ILE A 27 -4.95 -4.90 -12.50
N THR A 28 -5.96 -5.48 -11.84
CA THR A 28 -6.91 -6.43 -12.43
C THR A 28 -8.37 -5.99 -12.27
N GLY A 29 -9.24 -6.50 -13.16
CA GLY A 29 -10.66 -6.20 -13.19
C GLY A 29 -11.18 -5.92 -14.61
N ASN A 30 -12.44 -6.25 -14.86
CA ASN A 30 -13.10 -6.00 -16.14
C ASN A 30 -13.20 -4.49 -16.45
N THR A 31 -13.34 -3.68 -15.40
CA THR A 31 -13.36 -2.22 -15.45
C THR A 31 -12.21 -1.64 -14.63
N ASN A 32 -11.86 -0.38 -14.89
CA ASN A 32 -10.90 0.35 -14.07
C ASN A 32 -11.57 0.75 -12.75
N TRP A 33 -11.27 0.02 -11.67
CA TRP A 33 -11.84 0.26 -10.34
C TRP A 33 -11.40 1.58 -9.70
N MET A 34 -10.41 2.27 -10.27
CA MET A 34 -9.99 3.60 -9.82
C MET A 34 -10.95 4.71 -10.29
N ASN A 35 -11.85 4.44 -11.23
CA ASN A 35 -12.77 5.44 -11.75
C ASN A 35 -13.76 5.92 -10.67
N ASN A 36 -14.28 7.15 -10.84
CA ASN A 36 -15.36 7.78 -10.07
C ASN A 36 -15.04 8.25 -8.65
N TRP A 37 -14.16 7.58 -7.90
CA TRP A 37 -13.87 7.96 -6.50
C TRP A 37 -12.48 8.58 -6.28
N THR A 38 -11.51 8.31 -7.17
CA THR A 38 -10.13 8.81 -7.03
C THR A 38 -9.96 10.24 -7.53
N SER A 39 -8.87 10.88 -7.10
CA SER A 39 -8.40 12.17 -7.61
C SER A 39 -6.89 12.15 -7.82
N PHE A 40 -6.43 12.25 -9.07
CA PHE A 40 -4.99 12.40 -9.40
C PHE A 40 -4.57 13.87 -9.55
N ARG A 41 -5.46 14.80 -9.21
CA ARG A 41 -5.22 16.26 -9.24
C ARG A 41 -5.80 16.94 -7.99
N PRO A 42 -5.52 16.45 -6.76
CA PRO A 42 -6.15 16.98 -5.54
C PRO A 42 -5.80 18.45 -5.27
N ALA A 43 -4.72 18.98 -5.88
CA ALA A 43 -4.32 20.38 -5.76
C ALA A 43 -5.33 21.38 -6.32
N VAL A 44 -6.20 20.96 -7.25
CA VAL A 44 -7.23 21.81 -7.86
C VAL A 44 -8.64 21.49 -7.37
N ASN A 45 -8.79 20.52 -6.46
CA ASN A 45 -10.09 20.18 -5.89
C ASN A 45 -10.54 21.26 -4.91
N ASP A 46 -11.69 21.86 -5.20
CA ASP A 46 -12.33 22.81 -4.31
C ASP A 46 -13.29 22.08 -3.36
N TYR A 47 -13.13 22.33 -2.07
CA TYR A 47 -13.97 21.76 -1.02
C TYR A 47 -14.52 22.89 -0.18
N SER A 48 -15.81 22.81 0.18
CA SER A 48 -16.46 23.86 0.95
C SER A 48 -15.73 24.15 2.27
N GLU A 49 -15.88 25.38 2.74
CA GLU A 49 -15.42 25.80 4.07
C GLU A 49 -16.05 24.97 5.18
N ALA A 50 -15.28 24.77 6.25
CA ALA A 50 -15.75 24.01 7.40
C ALA A 50 -16.93 24.69 8.10
N THR A 51 -17.98 23.92 8.36
CA THR A 51 -19.18 24.37 9.07
C THR A 51 -19.20 23.92 10.53
N ASN A 52 -18.37 22.93 10.88
CA ASN A 52 -18.34 22.29 12.18
C ASN A 52 -16.90 21.99 12.60
N ILE A 53 -16.61 22.08 13.89
CA ILE A 53 -15.32 21.70 14.46
C ILE A 53 -15.45 20.34 15.15
N ILE A 54 -14.44 19.49 14.98
CA ILE A 54 -14.21 18.27 15.73
C ILE A 54 -12.86 18.44 16.44
N ALA A 55 -12.85 18.37 17.77
CA ALA A 55 -11.67 18.55 18.60
C ALA A 55 -11.76 17.69 19.87
N GLY A 56 -10.62 17.34 20.47
CA GLY A 56 -10.57 16.65 21.76
C GLY A 56 -11.05 15.19 21.69
N THR A 57 -11.91 14.78 22.62
CA THR A 57 -12.31 13.38 22.78
C THR A 57 -13.75 13.13 22.34
N ILE A 58 -13.95 12.07 21.55
CA ILE A 58 -15.23 11.47 21.20
C ILE A 58 -15.38 10.19 22.05
N ASP A 59 -16.14 10.25 23.13
CA ASP A 59 -16.31 9.17 24.14
C ASP A 59 -17.67 8.45 24.06
N LYS A 60 -18.46 8.80 23.05
CA LYS A 60 -19.77 8.22 22.72
C LYS A 60 -19.97 8.17 21.22
N ASP A 61 -20.84 7.27 20.77
CA ASP A 61 -21.17 7.12 19.36
C ASP A 61 -21.55 8.47 18.73
N THR A 62 -20.86 8.80 17.65
CA THR A 62 -20.95 10.10 16.99
C THR A 62 -21.06 9.89 15.49
N ARG A 63 -21.92 10.67 14.84
CA ARG A 63 -22.15 10.61 13.39
C ARG A 63 -21.80 11.95 12.75
N LEU A 64 -20.88 11.91 11.79
CA LEU A 64 -20.58 13.02 10.89
C LEU A 64 -21.48 12.88 9.66
N VAL A 65 -22.20 13.95 9.32
CA VAL A 65 -23.23 13.94 8.27
C VAL A 65 -22.77 14.73 7.05
N LYS A 66 -23.10 14.24 5.85
CA LYS A 66 -22.61 14.75 4.56
C LYS A 66 -22.87 16.24 4.34
N ARG A 67 -23.98 16.75 4.87
CA ARG A 67 -24.39 18.16 4.70
C ARG A 67 -23.42 19.17 5.34
N ASN A 68 -22.50 18.70 6.18
CA ASN A 68 -21.53 19.52 6.89
C ASN A 68 -20.12 19.25 6.35
N VAL A 69 -19.24 20.25 6.47
CA VAL A 69 -17.80 20.05 6.37
C VAL A 69 -17.18 20.19 7.75
N TYR A 70 -16.29 19.28 8.09
CA TYR A 70 -15.72 19.19 9.43
C TYR A 70 -14.28 19.67 9.45
N HIS A 71 -13.94 20.51 10.41
CA HIS A 71 -12.59 20.92 10.73
C HIS A 71 -12.06 20.06 11.87
N LEU A 72 -11.07 19.23 11.59
CA LEU A 72 -10.41 18.36 12.56
C LEU A 72 -9.27 19.15 13.21
N VAL A 73 -9.47 19.58 14.46
CA VAL A 73 -8.57 20.49 15.17
C VAL A 73 -7.82 19.76 16.28
N GLY A 74 -6.50 19.72 16.16
CA GLY A 74 -5.58 19.02 17.05
C GLY A 74 -5.74 17.51 16.96
N VAL A 75 -5.22 16.80 17.97
CA VAL A 75 -5.41 15.35 18.04
C VAL A 75 -6.80 15.04 18.60
N VAL A 76 -7.62 14.37 17.79
CA VAL A 76 -8.96 13.93 18.15
C VAL A 76 -8.97 12.44 18.42
N TYR A 77 -9.40 12.05 19.61
CA TYR A 77 -9.43 10.65 20.04
C TYR A 77 -10.86 10.11 20.06
N VAL A 78 -11.10 8.99 19.38
CA VAL A 78 -12.32 8.19 19.56
C VAL A 78 -12.02 7.13 20.61
N THR A 79 -12.75 7.14 21.72
CA THR A 79 -12.42 6.39 22.94
C THR A 79 -13.63 5.69 23.53
N ASN A 80 -13.46 5.01 24.68
CA ASN A 80 -14.56 4.42 25.45
C ASN A 80 -15.43 3.43 24.64
N ASN A 81 -14.79 2.69 23.73
CA ASN A 81 -15.46 1.78 22.78
C ASN A 81 -16.52 2.46 21.89
N ALA A 82 -16.48 3.79 21.74
CA ALA A 82 -17.38 4.54 20.89
C ALA A 82 -17.13 4.24 19.41
N THR A 83 -18.16 4.46 18.60
CA THR A 83 -18.11 4.38 17.15
C THR A 83 -18.24 5.78 16.53
N LEU A 84 -17.22 6.19 15.77
CA LEU A 84 -17.31 7.35 14.88
C LEU A 84 -17.82 6.89 13.51
N THR A 85 -19.05 7.26 13.16
CA THR A 85 -19.63 6.99 11.85
C THR A 85 -19.53 8.22 10.96
N ILE A 86 -19.08 8.07 9.72
CA ILE A 86 -18.94 9.16 8.75
C ILE A 86 -19.76 8.81 7.52
N GLU A 87 -20.71 9.68 7.17
CA GLU A 87 -21.54 9.47 5.98
C GLU A 87 -20.73 9.59 4.68
N PRO A 88 -21.09 8.83 3.62
CA PRO A 88 -20.53 9.02 2.29
C PRO A 88 -20.52 10.48 1.85
N GLY A 89 -19.48 10.90 1.13
CA GLY A 89 -19.34 12.26 0.63
C GLY A 89 -18.97 13.32 1.66
N THR A 90 -18.81 12.96 2.94
CA THR A 90 -18.39 13.90 3.97
C THR A 90 -16.95 14.36 3.73
N VAL A 91 -16.72 15.67 3.87
CA VAL A 91 -15.38 16.27 3.83
C VAL A 91 -14.92 16.61 5.25
N ILE A 92 -13.70 16.21 5.57
CA ILE A 92 -12.98 16.50 6.81
C ILE A 92 -11.67 17.21 6.42
N ARG A 93 -11.48 18.44 6.91
CA ARG A 93 -10.28 19.25 6.72
C ARG A 93 -9.42 19.15 8.00
N GLY A 94 -8.23 18.58 7.89
CA GLY A 94 -7.23 18.51 8.97
C GLY A 94 -6.53 19.84 9.16
N ASP A 95 -6.45 20.31 10.40
CA ASP A 95 -5.83 21.60 10.69
C ASP A 95 -4.30 21.53 10.65
N ASP A 96 -3.69 22.52 10.00
CA ASP A 96 -2.26 22.71 9.92
C ASP A 96 -1.73 23.19 11.26
N LYS A 97 -2.31 24.25 11.79
CA LYS A 97 -1.75 24.95 12.95
C LYS A 97 -1.49 24.05 14.18
N THR A 98 -2.39 23.12 14.49
CA THR A 98 -2.31 22.25 15.68
C THR A 98 -2.15 20.77 15.35
N CYS A 99 -1.85 20.44 14.09
CA CYS A 99 -1.65 19.07 13.61
C CYS A 99 -2.91 18.20 13.78
N GLY A 100 -3.93 18.50 12.99
CA GLY A 100 -5.19 17.76 12.97
C GLY A 100 -4.91 16.29 12.74
N THR A 101 -5.27 15.44 13.70
CA THR A 101 -4.95 14.01 13.67
C THR A 101 -6.14 13.24 14.22
N LEU A 102 -6.60 12.20 13.51
CA LEU A 102 -7.70 11.36 13.99
C LEU A 102 -7.15 10.05 14.55
N VAL A 103 -7.38 9.79 15.84
CA VAL A 103 -6.92 8.58 16.52
C VAL A 103 -8.12 7.73 16.94
N ILE A 104 -8.25 6.55 16.35
CA ILE A 104 -9.21 5.54 16.77
C ILE A 104 -8.51 4.65 17.79
N THR A 105 -8.83 4.84 19.07
CA THR A 105 -8.14 4.13 20.16
C THR A 105 -8.59 2.69 20.26
N ASN A 106 -7.78 1.88 20.94
CA ASN A 106 -8.02 0.47 21.15
C ASN A 106 -9.43 0.22 21.74
N GLY A 107 -10.25 -0.55 21.00
CA GLY A 107 -11.64 -0.87 21.35
C GLY A 107 -12.70 0.07 20.76
N ALA A 108 -12.32 1.28 20.35
CA ALA A 108 -13.18 2.18 19.58
C ALA A 108 -13.21 1.78 18.09
N LYS A 109 -14.13 2.39 17.33
CA LYS A 109 -14.34 2.06 15.92
C LYS A 109 -14.52 3.30 15.05
N ILE A 110 -14.10 3.17 13.79
CA ILE A 110 -14.46 4.09 12.70
C ILE A 110 -15.31 3.37 11.66
N ILE A 111 -16.42 3.97 11.25
CA ILE A 111 -17.25 3.51 10.13
C ILE A 111 -17.25 4.62 9.08
N ALA A 112 -16.22 4.61 8.24
CA ALA A 112 -16.05 5.49 7.08
C ALA A 112 -16.24 4.66 5.80
N GLU A 113 -17.50 4.35 5.50
CA GLU A 113 -17.90 3.60 4.32
C GLU A 113 -18.46 4.56 3.26
N GLY A 114 -17.57 5.19 2.51
CA GLY A 114 -17.92 6.00 1.34
C GLY A 114 -18.47 5.16 0.19
N LEU A 115 -18.81 5.84 -0.90
CA LEU A 115 -19.31 5.19 -2.13
C LEU A 115 -18.38 5.50 -3.31
N GLU A 116 -18.42 4.65 -4.34
CA GLU A 116 -17.68 4.87 -5.60
C GLU A 116 -18.00 6.24 -6.23
N THR A 117 -19.22 6.75 -6.07
CA THR A 117 -19.63 8.07 -6.58
C THR A 117 -19.59 9.17 -5.53
N ASP A 118 -19.30 8.83 -4.28
CA ASP A 118 -19.40 9.74 -3.12
C ASP A 118 -18.37 9.35 -2.04
N PRO A 119 -17.06 9.43 -2.36
CA PRO A 119 -16.01 9.05 -1.43
C PRO A 119 -15.99 9.99 -0.22
N ILE A 120 -15.55 9.48 0.93
CA ILE A 120 -15.22 10.32 2.09
C ILE A 120 -13.84 10.93 1.87
N ILE A 121 -13.69 12.21 2.20
CA ILE A 121 -12.47 12.97 1.89
C ILE A 121 -11.90 13.55 3.18
N PHE A 122 -10.68 13.15 3.50
CA PHE A 122 -9.82 13.80 4.48
C PHE A 122 -8.75 14.59 3.72
N THR A 123 -8.61 15.89 4.00
CA THR A 123 -7.73 16.78 3.23
C THR A 123 -7.21 17.92 4.10
N SER A 124 -6.31 18.74 3.57
CA SER A 124 -5.76 19.90 4.25
C SER A 124 -6.80 21.01 4.49
N GLU A 125 -6.68 21.73 5.61
CA GLU A 125 -7.41 22.99 5.83
C GLU A 125 -6.97 24.12 4.90
N ASN A 126 -5.79 24.04 4.28
CA ASN A 126 -5.25 25.11 3.46
C ASN A 126 -6.01 25.26 2.13
N GLU A 127 -6.09 26.51 1.68
CA GLU A 127 -6.72 26.88 0.41
C GLU A 127 -6.02 26.26 -0.81
N ILE A 128 -6.75 26.22 -1.92
CA ILE A 128 -6.21 25.80 -3.23
C ILE A 128 -4.91 26.56 -3.51
N ASN A 129 -3.91 25.85 -4.02
CA ASN A 129 -2.52 26.29 -4.26
C ASN A 129 -1.63 26.46 -3.01
N ASN A 130 -2.17 26.41 -1.79
CA ASN A 130 -1.38 26.48 -0.56
C ASN A 130 -1.22 25.13 0.15
N ARG A 131 -1.94 24.10 -0.30
CA ARG A 131 -1.85 22.75 0.25
C ARG A 131 -0.47 22.13 0.01
N LYS A 132 0.11 21.53 1.05
CA LYS A 132 1.40 20.87 1.01
C LYS A 132 1.34 19.51 1.68
N PRO A 133 2.19 18.55 1.26
CA PRO A 133 2.41 17.35 2.05
C PRO A 133 2.68 17.71 3.53
N GLY A 134 2.05 17.00 4.46
CA GLY A 134 2.25 17.18 5.89
C GLY A 134 1.50 18.38 6.47
N ASP A 135 0.48 18.87 5.78
CA ASP A 135 -0.41 19.91 6.29
C ASP A 135 -1.23 19.42 7.48
N TRP A 136 -1.40 18.11 7.69
CA TRP A 136 -2.08 17.57 8.88
C TRP A 136 -1.53 16.18 9.20
N GLY A 137 -1.94 15.62 10.33
CA GLY A 137 -1.33 14.42 10.91
C GLY A 137 -1.80 13.09 10.34
N GLY A 138 -2.93 13.01 9.64
CA GLY A 138 -3.44 11.74 9.11
C GLY A 138 -4.37 10.98 10.08
N ILE A 139 -4.56 9.69 9.81
CA ILE A 139 -5.46 8.81 10.56
C ILE A 139 -4.66 7.68 11.20
N ILE A 140 -4.90 7.45 12.48
CA ILE A 140 -4.28 6.38 13.26
C ILE A 140 -5.38 5.45 13.78
N VAL A 141 -5.24 4.15 13.54
CA VAL A 141 -6.14 3.13 14.07
C VAL A 141 -5.36 2.16 14.95
N LEU A 142 -5.75 2.07 16.22
CA LEU A 142 -5.12 1.22 17.23
C LEU A 142 -6.02 0.01 17.52
N GLY A 143 -5.54 -1.19 17.26
CA GLY A 143 -6.29 -2.43 17.44
C GLY A 143 -5.70 -3.38 18.50
N LYS A 144 -6.29 -4.58 18.57
CA LYS A 144 -5.97 -5.65 19.55
C LYS A 144 -5.30 -6.89 18.94
N ALA A 145 -4.95 -6.84 17.66
CA ALA A 145 -4.30 -7.94 16.98
C ALA A 145 -2.83 -8.10 17.40
N PRO A 146 -2.27 -9.32 17.28
CA PRO A 146 -0.91 -9.59 17.74
C PRO A 146 0.16 -8.75 17.05
N ILE A 147 1.20 -8.43 17.81
CA ILE A 147 2.46 -7.81 17.38
C ILE A 147 3.63 -8.64 17.91
N ASN A 148 4.83 -8.46 17.37
CA ASN A 148 6.01 -9.18 17.82
C ASN A 148 6.91 -8.40 18.80
N THR A 149 6.50 -7.20 19.24
CA THR A 149 7.20 -6.47 20.30
C THR A 149 7.13 -7.24 21.63
N LEU A 150 8.17 -7.15 22.45
CA LEU A 150 8.19 -7.70 23.80
C LEU A 150 6.96 -7.26 24.61
N GLY A 151 6.28 -8.22 25.23
CA GLY A 151 5.04 -7.98 25.99
C GLY A 151 3.76 -7.96 25.14
N GLY A 152 3.86 -7.89 23.81
CA GLY A 152 2.72 -7.97 22.88
C GLY A 152 1.77 -6.76 22.90
N VAL A 153 2.17 -5.66 23.56
CA VAL A 153 1.47 -4.37 23.59
C VAL A 153 2.53 -3.27 23.46
N HIS A 154 2.28 -2.27 22.62
CA HIS A 154 3.20 -1.15 22.41
C HIS A 154 2.43 0.17 22.19
N THR A 155 3.18 1.25 21.95
CA THR A 155 2.68 2.61 21.72
C THR A 155 3.44 3.21 20.56
N LEU A 156 2.77 3.96 19.70
CA LEU A 156 3.40 4.58 18.54
C LEU A 156 4.29 5.78 18.94
N PRO A 157 5.39 6.05 18.22
CA PRO A 157 6.33 7.13 18.53
C PRO A 157 5.84 8.54 18.13
N PHE A 158 4.54 8.81 18.27
CA PHE A 158 3.85 9.96 17.70
C PHE A 158 3.46 11.05 18.70
N ASP A 159 4.04 11.04 19.91
CA ASP A 159 3.74 12.01 20.99
C ASP A 159 2.25 12.12 21.34
N LEU A 160 1.52 11.02 21.18
CA LEU A 160 0.11 10.87 21.54
C LEU A 160 -0.09 10.82 23.06
N GLU A 161 -1.33 11.06 23.49
CA GLU A 161 -1.76 10.95 24.89
C GLU A 161 -1.40 9.56 25.45
N PRO A 162 -0.55 9.47 26.49
CA PRO A 162 0.02 8.21 26.98
C PRO A 162 -1.01 7.16 27.40
N THR A 163 -2.22 7.58 27.77
CA THR A 163 -3.29 6.65 28.19
C THR A 163 -4.13 6.13 27.01
N LEU A 164 -4.00 6.73 25.82
CA LEU A 164 -4.87 6.50 24.66
C LEU A 164 -4.12 6.01 23.41
N ASN A 165 -2.84 5.68 23.53
CA ASN A 165 -1.95 5.37 22.40
C ASN A 165 -1.48 3.90 22.33
N HIS A 166 -2.06 3.02 23.15
CA HIS A 166 -1.68 1.62 23.21
C HIS A 166 -2.35 0.79 22.10
N TYR A 167 -1.60 -0.12 21.50
CA TYR A 167 -2.09 -1.12 20.56
C TYR A 167 -1.41 -2.47 20.78
N GLY A 168 -1.93 -3.49 20.10
CA GLY A 168 -1.47 -4.87 20.25
C GLY A 168 -2.34 -5.66 21.22
N GLY A 169 -2.19 -6.98 21.17
CA GLY A 169 -2.99 -7.90 21.96
C GLY A 169 -2.88 -9.32 21.45
N GLN A 170 -3.95 -10.09 21.62
CA GLN A 170 -3.99 -11.51 21.25
C GLN A 170 -5.12 -11.84 20.26
N ASP A 171 -5.86 -10.84 19.77
CA ASP A 171 -7.06 -11.05 18.95
C ASP A 171 -6.79 -10.75 17.47
N PRO A 172 -6.33 -11.72 16.66
CA PRO A 172 -6.13 -11.50 15.23
C PRO A 172 -7.44 -11.19 14.48
N GLU A 173 -8.60 -11.43 15.10
CA GLU A 173 -9.91 -11.16 14.53
C GLU A 173 -10.53 -9.85 15.03
N ASP A 174 -9.72 -8.96 15.64
CA ASP A 174 -10.15 -7.64 16.09
C ASP A 174 -10.82 -6.85 14.94
N ASN A 175 -11.80 -6.02 15.30
CA ASN A 175 -12.58 -5.22 14.35
C ASN A 175 -12.60 -3.75 14.79
N SER A 176 -11.71 -2.96 14.20
CA SER A 176 -11.61 -1.52 14.41
C SER A 176 -12.54 -0.72 13.47
N GLY A 177 -13.32 -1.41 12.62
CA GLY A 177 -14.37 -0.83 11.80
C GLY A 177 -14.15 -0.95 10.28
N ILE A 178 -14.49 0.11 9.54
CA ILE A 178 -14.53 0.14 8.07
C ILE A 178 -13.90 1.46 7.57
N LEU A 179 -12.94 1.33 6.68
CA LEU A 179 -12.39 2.38 5.83
C LEU A 179 -12.55 1.93 4.37
N LYS A 180 -13.54 2.51 3.67
CA LYS A 180 -13.86 2.14 2.29
C LYS A 180 -14.26 3.34 1.45
N TYR A 181 -13.70 3.45 0.25
CA TYR A 181 -13.87 4.62 -0.64
C TYR A 181 -13.52 5.92 0.09
N VAL A 182 -12.28 5.97 0.58
CA VAL A 182 -11.73 7.11 1.35
C VAL A 182 -10.57 7.72 0.58
N ARG A 183 -10.52 9.05 0.52
CA ARG A 183 -9.34 9.81 0.09
C ARG A 183 -8.69 10.48 1.29
N ILE A 184 -7.39 10.35 1.41
CA ILE A 184 -6.55 11.02 2.42
C ILE A 184 -5.51 11.83 1.67
N GLU A 185 -5.64 13.15 1.70
CA GLU A 185 -4.84 14.07 0.90
C GLU A 185 -3.98 14.94 1.83
N TYR A 186 -2.69 15.12 1.50
CA TYR A 186 -1.79 16.08 2.16
C TYR A 186 -1.50 15.81 3.65
N ALA A 187 -1.66 14.57 4.10
CA ALA A 187 -1.32 14.13 5.45
C ALA A 187 0.20 13.97 5.66
N GLY A 188 0.60 13.43 6.80
CA GLY A 188 1.97 12.97 7.06
C GLY A 188 2.87 13.97 7.77
N ARG A 189 2.36 14.68 8.78
CA ARG A 189 3.10 15.76 9.47
C ARG A 189 4.41 15.26 10.11
N LYS A 190 5.53 15.96 9.84
CA LYS A 190 6.77 15.82 10.63
C LYS A 190 6.61 16.51 11.99
N LEU A 191 6.69 15.76 13.08
CA LEU A 191 6.60 16.27 14.46
C LEU A 191 7.97 16.73 14.97
N SER A 192 9.04 16.05 14.57
CA SER A 192 10.43 16.41 14.85
C SER A 192 11.36 15.83 13.78
N ALA A 193 12.67 16.00 13.92
CA ALA A 193 13.66 15.43 12.99
C ALA A 193 13.70 13.89 12.97
N SER A 194 13.03 13.21 13.91
CA SER A 194 13.03 11.75 14.02
C SER A 194 11.65 11.17 14.35
N LYS A 195 10.57 11.96 14.18
CA LYS A 195 9.19 11.54 14.46
C LYS A 195 8.28 12.18 13.45
N GLU A 196 7.60 11.34 12.71
CA GLU A 196 6.81 11.72 11.55
C GLU A 196 5.51 10.90 11.62
N LEU A 197 4.41 11.52 11.22
CA LEU A 197 3.11 10.87 11.11
C LEU A 197 2.89 10.46 9.66
N ASN A 198 1.96 9.54 9.42
CA ASN A 198 1.70 8.99 8.08
C ASN A 198 0.35 9.44 7.51
N GLY A 199 0.02 9.01 6.30
CA GLY A 199 -1.33 9.10 5.77
C GLY A 199 -2.32 8.27 6.57
N LEU A 200 -2.05 6.98 6.70
CA LEU A 200 -2.82 6.02 7.46
C LEU A 200 -1.91 5.05 8.23
N SER A 201 -1.90 5.15 9.55
CA SER A 201 -1.19 4.22 10.44
C SER A 201 -2.17 3.18 10.99
N LEU A 202 -1.88 1.89 10.75
CA LEU A 202 -2.68 0.75 11.19
C LEU A 202 -1.87 -0.08 12.19
N ALA A 203 -2.07 0.15 13.49
CA ALA A 203 -1.27 -0.47 14.53
C ALA A 203 -2.05 -1.56 15.27
N GLY A 204 -1.61 -2.82 15.14
CA GLY A 204 -2.28 -3.97 15.76
C GLY A 204 -3.72 -4.17 15.30
N VAL A 205 -4.08 -3.81 14.06
CA VAL A 205 -5.44 -3.93 13.56
C VAL A 205 -5.73 -5.37 13.11
N GLY A 206 -6.91 -5.89 13.45
CA GLY A 206 -7.31 -7.27 13.17
C GLY A 206 -8.11 -7.48 11.88
N ARG A 207 -8.24 -8.76 11.50
CA ARG A 207 -8.64 -9.22 10.16
C ARG A 207 -10.12 -9.00 9.84
N LYS A 208 -10.93 -8.64 10.83
CA LYS A 208 -12.34 -8.27 10.63
C LYS A 208 -12.52 -6.80 10.31
N THR A 209 -11.48 -5.99 10.41
CA THR A 209 -11.48 -4.59 9.96
C THR A 209 -11.44 -4.56 8.43
N ILE A 210 -12.29 -3.74 7.81
CA ILE A 210 -12.34 -3.59 6.36
C ILE A 210 -11.49 -2.37 5.98
N VAL A 211 -10.43 -2.59 5.21
CA VAL A 211 -9.56 -1.53 4.66
C VAL A 211 -9.44 -1.76 3.15
N SER A 212 -10.22 -1.01 2.37
CA SER A 212 -10.31 -1.22 0.93
C SER A 212 -10.64 0.07 0.18
N ASN A 213 -10.22 0.21 -1.09
CA ASN A 213 -10.54 1.41 -1.89
C ASN A 213 -10.14 2.70 -1.16
N ILE A 214 -8.85 2.80 -0.78
CA ILE A 214 -8.29 3.99 -0.15
C ILE A 214 -7.26 4.60 -1.08
N GLN A 215 -7.36 5.90 -1.30
CA GLN A 215 -6.35 6.67 -1.99
C GLN A 215 -5.69 7.62 -1.01
N ILE A 216 -4.37 7.52 -0.90
CA ILE A 216 -3.55 8.47 -0.17
C ILE A 216 -2.72 9.24 -1.18
N SER A 217 -2.72 10.57 -1.07
CA SER A 217 -2.06 11.45 -2.03
C SER A 217 -1.26 12.52 -1.32
N PHE A 218 -0.01 12.70 -1.74
CA PHE A 218 0.88 13.73 -1.20
C PHE A 218 1.06 13.60 0.32
N SER A 219 1.19 12.38 0.86
CA SER A 219 1.65 12.20 2.23
C SER A 219 3.12 12.66 2.33
N ASN A 220 3.49 13.37 3.39
CA ASN A 220 4.87 13.84 3.59
C ASN A 220 5.78 12.85 4.31
N ASP A 221 5.20 11.74 4.72
CA ASP A 221 5.88 10.54 5.18
C ASP A 221 5.21 9.36 4.45
N ASP A 222 5.11 8.20 5.07
CA ASP A 222 4.45 7.05 4.49
C ASP A 222 2.98 7.29 4.12
N SER A 223 2.54 6.60 3.06
CA SER A 223 1.11 6.54 2.76
C SER A 223 0.40 5.59 3.72
N PHE A 224 0.77 4.31 3.67
CA PHE A 224 0.21 3.27 4.53
C PHE A 224 1.33 2.65 5.36
N GLU A 225 1.23 2.72 6.67
CA GLU A 225 2.17 2.03 7.56
C GLU A 225 1.40 1.09 8.50
N CYS A 226 1.79 -0.19 8.55
CA CYS A 226 1.23 -1.15 9.49
C CYS A 226 2.26 -1.58 10.53
N TYR A 227 1.89 -1.40 11.80
CA TYR A 227 2.66 -1.85 12.95
C TYR A 227 2.04 -3.13 13.51
N GLY A 228 2.57 -4.28 13.09
CA GLY A 228 1.99 -5.58 13.44
C GLY A 228 0.57 -5.78 12.88
N GLY A 229 -0.23 -6.60 13.57
CA GLY A 229 -1.62 -6.89 13.16
C GLY A 229 -1.79 -8.00 12.13
N ASP A 230 -3.04 -8.27 11.76
CA ASP A 230 -3.45 -9.28 10.77
C ASP A 230 -4.53 -8.68 9.87
N LEU A 231 -4.18 -8.30 8.63
CA LEU A 231 -5.04 -7.49 7.78
C LEU A 231 -5.14 -8.03 6.35
N ASN A 232 -6.31 -7.83 5.76
CA ASN A 232 -6.52 -7.93 4.32
C ASN A 232 -6.72 -6.53 3.76
N LEU A 233 -5.81 -6.12 2.88
CA LEU A 233 -5.79 -4.83 2.21
C LEU A 233 -6.12 -5.03 0.73
N SER A 234 -7.00 -4.20 0.17
CA SER A 234 -7.35 -4.29 -1.25
C SER A 234 -7.60 -2.93 -1.88
N ASN A 235 -7.24 -2.79 -3.16
CA ASN A 235 -7.56 -1.58 -3.92
C ASN A 235 -6.99 -0.30 -3.28
N LEU A 236 -5.74 -0.37 -2.83
CA LEU A 236 -5.04 0.77 -2.25
C LEU A 236 -4.29 1.55 -3.33
N ILE A 237 -4.27 2.87 -3.21
CA ILE A 237 -3.54 3.77 -4.09
C ILE A 237 -2.67 4.68 -3.23
N SER A 238 -1.36 4.60 -3.42
CA SER A 238 -0.43 5.63 -2.98
C SER A 238 -0.04 6.49 -4.19
N PHE A 239 -0.21 7.81 -4.07
CA PHE A 239 0.08 8.76 -5.13
C PHE A 239 0.97 9.89 -4.65
N ARG A 240 2.23 9.90 -5.13
CA ARG A 240 3.22 10.95 -4.82
C ARG A 240 3.50 11.15 -3.33
N THR A 241 3.58 10.06 -2.60
CA THR A 241 4.09 9.98 -1.23
C THR A 241 5.55 10.42 -1.18
N THR A 242 5.93 11.12 -0.12
CA THR A 242 7.31 11.57 0.08
C THR A 242 8.20 10.41 0.49
N ASP A 243 7.86 9.65 1.53
CA ASP A 243 8.62 8.44 1.91
C ASP A 243 8.02 7.17 1.33
N ASP A 244 7.64 6.15 2.12
CA ASP A 244 7.28 4.83 1.59
C ASP A 244 5.78 4.67 1.28
N ASP A 245 5.48 4.03 0.15
CA ASP A 245 4.08 3.87 -0.26
C ASP A 245 3.33 2.86 0.63
N PHE A 246 4.00 1.77 0.99
CA PHE A 246 3.50 0.71 1.86
C PHE A 246 4.64 0.23 2.78
N ASP A 247 4.56 0.57 4.06
CA ASP A 247 5.51 0.11 5.07
C ASP A 247 4.84 -0.88 6.05
N PHE A 248 5.59 -1.92 6.40
CA PHE A 248 5.16 -2.98 7.29
C PHE A 248 6.28 -3.39 8.25
N THR A 249 5.98 -3.27 9.54
CA THR A 249 6.91 -3.60 10.63
C THR A 249 6.23 -4.43 11.72
N GLN A 250 7.00 -4.78 12.75
CA GLN A 250 6.55 -5.31 14.04
C GLN A 250 5.68 -6.58 13.95
N GLY A 251 6.01 -7.46 13.01
CA GLY A 251 5.37 -8.77 12.86
C GLY A 251 4.08 -8.74 12.06
N ALA A 252 3.85 -7.69 11.26
CA ALA A 252 2.62 -7.52 10.47
C ALA A 252 2.33 -8.73 9.59
N GLN A 253 1.08 -9.22 9.62
CA GLN A 253 0.60 -10.33 8.80
C GLN A 253 -0.39 -9.78 7.76
N ILE A 254 0.10 -9.46 6.56
CA ILE A 254 -0.68 -8.70 5.57
C ILE A 254 -0.91 -9.51 4.30
N ASN A 255 -2.16 -9.54 3.83
CA ASN A 255 -2.47 -9.85 2.44
C ASN A 255 -2.87 -8.56 1.73
N ILE A 256 -2.08 -8.09 0.77
CA ILE A 256 -2.37 -6.91 -0.03
C ILE A 256 -2.67 -7.31 -1.47
N SER A 257 -3.76 -6.78 -2.03
CA SER A 257 -4.21 -7.17 -3.36
C SER A 257 -4.72 -6.01 -4.22
N ASN A 258 -4.45 -6.07 -5.53
CA ASN A 258 -4.98 -5.14 -6.53
C ASN A 258 -4.69 -3.67 -6.18
N SER A 259 -3.47 -3.38 -5.73
CA SER A 259 -3.05 -2.06 -5.24
C SER A 259 -1.95 -1.46 -6.12
N ILE A 260 -1.80 -0.14 -6.06
CA ILE A 260 -0.85 0.62 -6.86
C ILE A 260 -0.11 1.69 -6.07
N ALA A 261 1.19 1.82 -6.33
CA ALA A 261 2.00 2.96 -5.95
C ALA A 261 2.44 3.71 -7.20
N ILE A 262 2.16 5.02 -7.24
CA ILE A 262 2.54 5.92 -8.33
C ILE A 262 3.50 6.96 -7.77
N ARG A 263 4.78 6.72 -7.97
CA ARG A 263 5.86 7.58 -7.49
C ARG A 263 6.22 8.66 -8.50
N HIS A 264 6.84 9.70 -7.97
CA HIS A 264 7.42 10.79 -8.74
C HIS A 264 8.80 11.11 -8.18
N PRO A 265 9.85 11.31 -9.00
CA PRO A 265 11.22 11.46 -8.50
C PRO A 265 11.42 12.63 -7.55
N PHE A 266 10.63 13.70 -7.69
CA PHE A 266 10.69 14.87 -6.80
C PHE A 266 9.77 14.79 -5.57
N SER A 267 9.22 13.61 -5.30
CA SER A 267 8.46 13.26 -4.09
C SER A 267 9.22 12.12 -3.40
N SER A 268 10.30 12.49 -2.71
CA SER A 268 11.28 11.57 -2.10
C SER A 268 11.90 12.23 -0.86
N ASP A 269 12.14 11.45 0.19
CA ASP A 269 12.93 11.83 1.36
C ASP A 269 14.42 11.43 1.22
N ILE A 270 15.26 11.91 2.15
CA ILE A 270 16.68 11.62 2.22
C ILE A 270 16.97 10.22 2.80
N SER A 271 16.06 9.67 3.60
CA SER A 271 16.07 8.28 4.12
C SER A 271 16.10 7.24 2.99
N GLY A 272 15.48 7.58 1.87
CA GLY A 272 15.41 6.78 0.66
C GLY A 272 14.02 6.16 0.51
N SER A 273 13.30 6.59 -0.52
CA SER A 273 11.87 6.32 -0.62
C SER A 273 11.52 5.30 -1.69
N ARG A 274 10.62 4.40 -1.35
CA ARG A 274 10.36 3.10 -1.97
C ARG A 274 8.87 2.84 -2.04
N CYS A 275 8.48 1.80 -2.76
CA CYS A 275 7.07 1.39 -2.72
C CYS A 275 6.76 0.41 -1.60
N PHE A 276 7.67 -0.52 -1.31
CA PHE A 276 7.57 -1.39 -0.15
C PHE A 276 8.80 -1.22 0.72
N GLU A 277 8.61 -0.86 1.99
CA GLU A 277 9.57 -1.18 3.05
C GLU A 277 8.96 -2.31 3.88
N VAL A 278 9.77 -3.34 4.15
CA VAL A 278 9.29 -4.51 4.88
C VAL A 278 10.35 -5.01 5.84
N ASP A 279 10.07 -4.82 7.12
CA ASP A 279 10.90 -5.33 8.20
C ASP A 279 10.10 -6.04 9.27
N SER A 280 10.80 -6.81 10.09
CA SER A 280 10.17 -7.52 11.20
C SER A 280 10.26 -6.74 12.51
N TYR A 281 11.10 -5.71 12.58
CA TYR A 281 11.39 -4.95 13.78
C TYR A 281 12.26 -3.72 13.46
N GLU A 282 12.05 -2.64 14.21
CA GLU A 282 13.01 -1.53 14.26
C GLU A 282 14.29 -1.91 15.03
N LYS A 283 14.11 -2.62 16.16
CA LYS A 283 15.19 -2.99 17.08
C LYS A 283 14.99 -4.40 17.61
N ILE A 284 15.94 -5.28 17.30
CA ILE A 284 15.92 -6.68 17.77
C ILE A 284 15.83 -6.79 19.30
N ALA A 285 16.45 -5.87 20.05
CA ALA A 285 16.42 -5.86 21.52
C ALA A 285 15.01 -5.68 22.12
N ASN A 286 14.07 -5.12 21.35
CA ASN A 286 12.68 -4.90 21.76
C ASN A 286 11.71 -5.93 21.16
N THR A 287 12.24 -6.97 20.49
CA THR A 287 11.45 -7.92 19.70
C THR A 287 11.41 -9.29 20.36
N ASP A 288 10.21 -9.86 20.48
CA ASP A 288 10.01 -11.26 20.84
C ASP A 288 10.18 -12.14 19.59
N MET A 289 11.41 -12.65 19.40
CA MET A 289 11.76 -13.49 18.26
C MET A 289 11.03 -14.84 18.23
N THR A 290 10.25 -15.19 19.26
CA THR A 290 9.40 -16.39 19.28
C THR A 290 8.03 -16.16 18.62
N LYS A 291 7.66 -14.89 18.39
CA LYS A 291 6.41 -14.52 17.69
C LYS A 291 6.60 -14.58 16.18
N LYS A 292 5.49 -14.39 15.46
CA LYS A 292 5.52 -14.30 14.00
C LYS A 292 6.29 -13.06 13.58
N MET A 293 7.24 -13.24 12.68
CA MET A 293 7.90 -12.15 11.96
C MET A 293 6.99 -11.61 10.86
N THR A 294 7.32 -10.42 10.33
CA THR A 294 6.50 -9.76 9.31
C THR A 294 6.37 -10.65 8.07
N LYS A 295 5.13 -10.84 7.62
CA LYS A 295 4.79 -11.65 6.45
C LYS A 295 3.81 -10.91 5.56
N ILE A 296 4.26 -10.60 4.35
CA ILE A 296 3.47 -9.89 3.35
C ILE A 296 3.20 -10.81 2.16
N ASN A 297 1.94 -11.02 1.85
CA ASN A 297 1.52 -11.66 0.60
C ASN A 297 0.89 -10.60 -0.30
N ALA A 298 1.66 -10.15 -1.28
CA ALA A 298 1.29 -9.13 -2.23
C ALA A 298 0.90 -9.77 -3.57
N SER A 299 -0.30 -9.46 -4.06
CA SER A 299 -0.81 -10.00 -5.33
C SER A 299 -1.43 -8.92 -6.19
N ASN A 300 -1.27 -8.99 -7.52
CA ASN A 300 -1.88 -8.03 -8.43
C ASN A 300 -1.43 -6.59 -8.12
N ILE A 301 -0.14 -6.38 -7.87
CA ILE A 301 0.41 -5.08 -7.48
C ILE A 301 1.01 -4.38 -8.69
N THR A 302 0.77 -3.07 -8.80
CA THR A 302 1.47 -2.20 -9.76
C THR A 302 2.34 -1.18 -9.03
N LEU A 303 3.64 -1.19 -9.25
CA LEU A 303 4.56 -0.18 -8.72
C LEU A 303 5.10 0.59 -9.93
N VAL A 304 4.95 1.91 -9.96
CA VAL A 304 5.37 2.69 -11.14
C VAL A 304 5.98 4.02 -10.77
N ASN A 305 7.10 4.33 -11.41
CA ASN A 305 7.61 5.69 -11.54
C ASN A 305 7.28 6.22 -12.94
N LEU A 306 6.58 7.35 -13.02
CA LEU A 306 6.09 7.89 -14.30
C LEU A 306 7.12 8.71 -15.04
N GLU A 307 8.18 9.16 -14.36
CA GLU A 307 9.20 10.02 -14.93
C GLU A 307 10.57 9.35 -14.84
N GLU A 308 11.30 9.36 -15.95
CA GLU A 308 12.71 9.02 -15.91
C GLU A 308 13.48 10.11 -15.15
N ASN A 309 14.35 9.67 -14.24
CA ASN A 309 15.21 10.59 -13.52
C ASN A 309 16.63 10.02 -13.44
N ASN A 310 17.60 10.87 -13.77
CA ASN A 310 19.03 10.57 -13.72
C ASN A 310 19.75 11.31 -12.58
N GLN A 311 19.01 11.92 -11.66
CA GLN A 311 19.54 12.64 -10.49
C GLN A 311 19.68 11.74 -9.25
N GLY A 312 19.40 10.43 -9.38
CA GLY A 312 19.51 9.48 -8.28
C GLY A 312 18.35 9.52 -7.28
N LEU A 313 17.26 10.22 -7.62
CA LEU A 313 16.07 10.35 -6.77
C LEU A 313 15.13 9.15 -6.87
N VAL A 314 15.31 8.31 -7.89
CA VAL A 314 14.59 7.05 -8.04
C VAL A 314 15.41 5.93 -7.42
N ARG A 315 14.84 5.29 -6.40
CA ARG A 315 15.43 4.18 -5.64
C ARG A 315 14.83 2.83 -6.08
N GLU A 316 15.11 1.79 -5.32
CA GLU A 316 14.51 0.47 -5.38
C GLU A 316 12.97 0.50 -5.28
N SER A 317 12.30 -0.48 -5.87
CA SER A 317 10.84 -0.60 -5.71
C SER A 317 10.45 -1.18 -4.36
N ALA A 318 11.26 -2.07 -3.82
CA ALA A 318 11.05 -2.70 -2.53
C ALA A 318 12.37 -2.86 -1.79
N TYR A 319 12.36 -2.64 -0.48
CA TYR A 319 13.44 -2.95 0.44
C TYR A 319 12.97 -3.97 1.46
N ILE A 320 13.66 -5.10 1.52
CA ILE A 320 13.30 -6.22 2.39
C ILE A 320 14.42 -6.45 3.38
N ARG A 321 14.09 -6.41 4.67
CA ARG A 321 15.02 -6.66 5.78
C ARG A 321 15.06 -8.12 6.21
N GLU A 322 16.07 -8.47 6.99
CA GLU A 322 16.23 -9.81 7.51
C GLU A 322 15.01 -10.28 8.33
N ASN A 323 14.87 -11.60 8.46
CA ASN A 323 13.78 -12.24 9.21
C ASN A 323 12.35 -11.99 8.70
N THR A 324 12.20 -11.26 7.58
CA THR A 324 10.92 -10.99 6.93
C THR A 324 10.55 -12.08 5.89
N PHE A 325 9.24 -12.25 5.68
CA PHE A 325 8.67 -13.05 4.59
C PHE A 325 7.94 -12.15 3.60
N PHE A 326 8.31 -12.19 2.32
CA PHE A 326 7.73 -11.33 1.30
C PHE A 326 7.41 -12.11 0.04
N ASN A 327 6.13 -12.13 -0.36
CA ASN A 327 5.68 -12.79 -1.57
C ASN A 327 5.07 -11.76 -2.52
N LEU A 328 5.57 -11.65 -3.74
CA LEU A 328 5.00 -10.79 -4.79
C LEU A 328 4.57 -11.62 -5.99
N THR A 329 3.26 -11.62 -6.28
CA THR A 329 2.68 -12.48 -7.30
C THR A 329 1.79 -11.72 -8.28
N ASN A 330 1.83 -12.10 -9.56
CA ASN A 330 1.01 -11.48 -10.61
C ASN A 330 1.15 -9.95 -10.63
N SER A 331 2.38 -9.43 -10.59
CA SER A 331 2.63 -8.00 -10.35
C SER A 331 3.45 -7.35 -11.45
N VAL A 332 3.40 -6.03 -11.52
CA VAL A 332 4.15 -5.20 -12.47
C VAL A 332 4.90 -4.14 -11.68
N VAL A 333 6.21 -4.06 -11.89
CA VAL A 333 7.09 -3.03 -11.32
C VAL A 333 7.75 -2.32 -12.47
N SER A 334 7.68 -0.98 -12.51
CA SER A 334 8.18 -0.21 -13.63
C SER A 334 8.93 1.06 -13.22
N GLY A 335 10.18 1.19 -13.67
CA GLY A 335 10.93 2.46 -13.62
C GLY A 335 11.67 2.73 -12.31
N PHE A 336 12.26 1.70 -11.69
CA PHE A 336 13.03 1.82 -10.44
C PHE A 336 14.53 1.67 -10.68
N ALA A 337 15.36 1.98 -9.67
CA ALA A 337 16.80 1.71 -9.72
C ALA A 337 17.03 0.19 -9.75
N PRO A 338 17.09 -0.59 -8.66
CA PRO A 338 16.90 -2.03 -8.76
C PRO A 338 15.41 -2.39 -8.68
N PHE A 339 15.07 -3.61 -9.12
CA PHE A 339 13.75 -4.18 -8.87
C PHE A 339 13.53 -4.35 -7.36
N VAL A 340 14.47 -4.97 -6.65
CA VAL A 340 14.40 -5.15 -5.19
C VAL A 340 15.78 -4.96 -4.58
N LEU A 341 15.84 -4.33 -3.41
CA LEU A 341 17.02 -4.26 -2.56
C LEU A 341 16.81 -5.14 -1.31
N LEU A 342 17.80 -5.95 -0.97
CA LEU A 342 17.83 -6.81 0.20
C LEU A 342 18.84 -6.28 1.22
N GLU A 343 18.44 -6.18 2.49
CA GLU A 343 19.35 -5.86 3.58
C GLU A 343 20.56 -6.81 3.58
N GLY A 344 21.74 -6.29 3.87
CA GLY A 344 22.99 -7.07 3.80
C GLY A 344 22.98 -8.34 4.65
N ALA A 345 22.32 -8.30 5.81
CA ALA A 345 22.25 -9.40 6.78
C ALA A 345 21.47 -10.63 6.27
N ILE A 346 20.62 -10.47 5.25
CA ILE A 346 19.93 -11.59 4.59
C ILE A 346 20.94 -12.59 4.00
N GLY A 347 22.06 -12.10 3.49
CA GLY A 347 23.05 -12.95 2.80
C GLY A 347 22.52 -13.50 1.47
N ASN A 348 23.10 -14.62 1.03
CA ASN A 348 22.70 -15.32 -0.21
C ASN A 348 22.36 -16.81 0.01
N GLY A 349 22.14 -17.23 1.27
CA GLY A 349 21.81 -18.60 1.61
C GLY A 349 20.35 -18.94 1.33
N GLU A 350 20.09 -20.15 0.84
CA GLU A 350 18.75 -20.64 0.48
C GLU A 350 17.73 -20.52 1.63
N ALA A 351 18.13 -20.77 2.87
CA ALA A 351 17.26 -20.67 4.04
C ALA A 351 16.70 -19.24 4.27
N ASN A 352 17.44 -18.21 3.86
CA ASN A 352 17.00 -16.82 3.96
C ASN A 352 16.27 -16.40 2.68
N LEU A 353 16.82 -16.70 1.51
CA LEU A 353 16.21 -16.31 0.24
C LEU A 353 14.86 -16.99 -0.01
N SER A 354 14.64 -18.21 0.48
CA SER A 354 13.34 -18.90 0.37
C SER A 354 12.18 -18.23 1.11
N LYS A 355 12.46 -17.27 2.01
CA LYS A 355 11.44 -16.45 2.68
C LYS A 355 10.88 -15.35 1.75
N ILE A 356 11.56 -15.08 0.65
CA ILE A 356 11.20 -14.07 -0.33
C ILE A 356 10.89 -14.78 -1.66
N SER A 357 9.71 -14.53 -2.21
CA SER A 357 9.25 -15.22 -3.41
C SER A 357 8.62 -14.26 -4.40
N PHE A 358 8.96 -14.47 -5.67
CA PHE A 358 8.37 -13.78 -6.80
C PHE A 358 7.71 -14.83 -7.68
N LYS A 359 6.58 -14.49 -8.31
CA LYS A 359 5.94 -15.36 -9.30
C LYS A 359 5.09 -14.57 -10.28
N ASN A 360 5.28 -14.79 -11.57
CA ASN A 360 4.52 -14.11 -12.62
C ASN A 360 4.63 -12.58 -12.50
N VAL A 361 5.87 -12.08 -12.38
CA VAL A 361 6.17 -10.65 -12.16
C VAL A 361 6.84 -10.05 -13.41
N ILE A 362 6.45 -8.84 -13.80
CA ILE A 362 7.19 -8.03 -14.77
C ILE A 362 7.98 -6.96 -14.03
N ALA A 363 9.30 -6.96 -14.21
CA ALA A 363 10.20 -5.89 -13.80
C ALA A 363 10.61 -5.08 -15.05
N ASN A 364 9.82 -4.06 -15.37
CA ASN A 364 9.99 -3.20 -16.54
C ASN A 364 10.88 -1.99 -16.22
N ASN A 365 11.80 -1.63 -17.11
CA ASN A 365 12.62 -0.42 -16.96
C ASN A 365 13.38 -0.28 -15.62
N CYS A 366 13.55 -1.35 -14.86
CA CYS A 366 14.47 -1.37 -13.71
C CYS A 366 15.92 -1.34 -14.22
N LYS A 367 16.80 -0.57 -13.58
CA LYS A 367 18.24 -0.48 -13.90
C LYS A 367 19.02 -1.71 -13.37
N GLY A 368 18.59 -2.25 -12.22
CA GLY A 368 19.11 -3.46 -11.58
C GLY A 368 18.02 -4.52 -11.39
N GLU A 369 18.46 -5.75 -11.08
CA GLU A 369 17.57 -6.89 -10.79
C GLU A 369 17.26 -6.92 -9.29
N ILE A 370 17.53 -8.04 -8.61
CA ILE A 370 17.46 -8.17 -7.14
C ILE A 370 18.89 -8.01 -6.62
N GLU A 371 19.11 -7.00 -5.79
CA GLU A 371 20.43 -6.61 -5.27
C GLU A 371 20.45 -6.65 -3.75
N SER A 372 21.64 -6.67 -3.16
CA SER A 372 21.86 -6.55 -1.72
C SER A 372 22.72 -5.34 -1.40
N GLU A 373 22.48 -4.73 -0.24
CA GLU A 373 23.38 -3.72 0.33
C GLU A 373 24.81 -4.25 0.47
N SER A 374 24.97 -5.55 0.72
CA SER A 374 26.25 -6.25 0.72
C SER A 374 26.54 -6.81 -0.68
N ALA A 375 27.22 -6.03 -1.51
CA ALA A 375 27.48 -6.35 -2.91
C ALA A 375 28.13 -7.73 -3.17
N SER A 376 28.86 -8.28 -2.19
CA SER A 376 29.42 -9.65 -2.24
C SER A 376 28.34 -10.74 -2.37
N ASN A 377 27.10 -10.46 -1.95
CA ASN A 377 25.98 -11.40 -2.03
C ASN A 377 25.32 -11.45 -3.41
N ASN A 378 25.49 -10.40 -4.24
CA ASN A 378 24.72 -10.18 -5.47
C ASN A 378 24.81 -11.35 -6.46
N THR A 379 25.99 -11.93 -6.65
CA THR A 379 26.16 -13.10 -7.54
C THR A 379 25.33 -14.29 -7.09
N GLY A 380 25.30 -14.57 -5.78
CA GLY A 380 24.51 -15.68 -5.22
C GLY A 380 23.01 -15.44 -5.32
N ILE A 381 22.57 -14.21 -5.01
CA ILE A 381 21.16 -13.79 -5.12
C ILE A 381 20.67 -13.90 -6.57
N LYS A 382 21.46 -13.39 -7.53
CA LYS A 382 21.14 -13.48 -8.96
C LYS A 382 21.02 -14.93 -9.43
N ASN A 383 21.93 -15.81 -9.01
CA ASN A 383 21.86 -17.23 -9.36
C ASN A 383 20.61 -17.90 -8.78
N TYR A 384 20.21 -17.55 -7.56
CA TYR A 384 19.02 -18.11 -6.90
C TYR A 384 17.73 -17.72 -7.61
N TYR A 385 17.51 -16.41 -7.83
CA TYR A 385 16.29 -15.90 -8.47
C TYR A 385 16.29 -16.00 -10.00
N GLY A 386 17.41 -16.34 -10.61
CA GLY A 386 17.48 -16.74 -12.02
C GLY A 386 16.78 -18.07 -12.32
N ASN A 387 16.37 -18.82 -11.29
CA ASN A 387 15.59 -20.05 -11.46
C ASN A 387 14.19 -19.73 -12.06
N PRO A 388 13.77 -20.40 -13.16
CA PRO A 388 12.47 -20.18 -13.79
C PRO A 388 11.25 -20.31 -12.87
N GLN A 389 11.35 -20.99 -11.72
CA GLN A 389 10.26 -21.10 -10.76
C GLN A 389 9.78 -19.75 -10.20
N TYR A 390 10.67 -18.74 -10.16
CA TYR A 390 10.35 -17.40 -9.67
C TYR A 390 9.68 -16.51 -10.75
N ASP A 391 9.72 -16.93 -12.02
CA ASP A 391 8.97 -16.33 -13.13
C ASP A 391 8.97 -14.78 -13.11
N ILE A 392 10.17 -14.21 -13.15
CA ILE A 392 10.43 -12.76 -13.19
C ILE A 392 10.85 -12.40 -14.61
N GLN A 393 10.08 -11.52 -15.25
CA GLN A 393 10.34 -11.05 -16.60
C GLN A 393 10.92 -9.63 -16.56
N PHE A 394 12.20 -9.48 -16.89
CA PHE A 394 12.83 -8.18 -17.05
C PHE A 394 12.59 -7.63 -18.46
N THR A 395 12.04 -6.42 -18.56
CA THR A 395 11.64 -5.83 -19.85
C THR A 395 12.00 -4.34 -19.97
N LYS A 396 11.96 -3.80 -21.19
CA LYS A 396 12.21 -2.38 -21.50
C LYS A 396 11.10 -1.80 -22.39
N VAL A 397 9.87 -1.84 -21.90
CA VAL A 397 8.65 -1.38 -22.59
C VAL A 397 8.29 0.03 -22.15
N LYS A 398 7.86 0.89 -23.07
CA LYS A 398 7.38 2.23 -22.70
C LYS A 398 6.07 2.14 -21.92
N LEU A 399 5.84 3.06 -20.98
CA LEU A 399 4.65 3.03 -20.13
C LEU A 399 3.34 3.04 -20.94
N ASN A 400 3.26 3.82 -22.02
CA ASN A 400 2.08 3.91 -22.90
C ASN A 400 1.85 2.66 -23.78
N GLU A 401 2.84 1.78 -23.87
CA GLU A 401 2.72 0.47 -24.50
C GLU A 401 2.40 -0.60 -23.45
N LEU A 402 2.93 -0.45 -22.23
CA LEU A 402 2.75 -1.38 -21.11
C LEU A 402 1.33 -1.30 -20.50
N PHE A 403 0.78 -0.10 -20.35
CA PHE A 403 -0.52 0.15 -19.70
C PHE A 403 -1.53 0.74 -20.68
N TYR A 404 -2.83 0.58 -20.40
CA TYR A 404 -3.90 1.14 -21.25
C TYR A 404 -3.85 2.67 -21.38
N LEU A 405 -3.72 3.39 -20.25
CA LEU A 405 -3.68 4.86 -20.23
C LEU A 405 -2.94 5.37 -18.99
N PRO A 406 -1.59 5.38 -18.95
CA PRO A 406 -0.81 5.81 -17.78
C PRO A 406 -0.71 7.35 -17.68
N ASN A 407 -1.83 8.08 -17.82
CA ASN A 407 -1.86 9.53 -17.85
C ASN A 407 -2.60 10.11 -16.63
N ILE A 408 -1.84 10.59 -15.64
CA ILE A 408 -2.36 11.19 -14.40
C ILE A 408 -3.08 12.53 -14.60
N LYS A 409 -2.97 13.17 -15.77
CA LYS A 409 -3.71 14.42 -16.07
C LYS A 409 -5.18 14.15 -16.45
N ALA A 410 -5.53 12.91 -16.73
CA ALA A 410 -6.87 12.44 -17.09
C ALA A 410 -7.36 11.40 -16.06
N ASN A 411 -8.08 10.36 -16.51
CA ASN A 411 -8.44 9.18 -15.71
C ASN A 411 -7.45 8.06 -16.03
N PRO A 412 -6.39 7.86 -15.23
CA PRO A 412 -5.37 6.88 -15.57
C PRO A 412 -5.90 5.44 -15.44
N ASP A 413 -5.44 4.58 -16.33
CA ASP A 413 -5.71 3.14 -16.35
C ASP A 413 -4.39 2.38 -16.45
N PHE A 414 -3.98 1.82 -15.31
CA PHE A 414 -2.73 1.04 -15.14
C PHE A 414 -2.96 -0.46 -15.27
N ARG A 415 -4.08 -0.91 -15.84
CA ARG A 415 -4.21 -2.30 -16.27
C ARG A 415 -3.23 -2.55 -17.43
N LEU A 416 -2.63 -3.74 -17.46
CA LEU A 416 -1.70 -4.11 -18.52
C LEU A 416 -2.39 -4.15 -19.89
N ASN A 417 -1.72 -3.58 -20.89
CA ASN A 417 -2.12 -3.65 -22.28
C ASN A 417 -1.56 -4.93 -22.93
N VAL A 418 -2.26 -6.04 -22.72
CA VAL A 418 -1.87 -7.39 -23.18
C VAL A 418 -1.64 -7.51 -24.69
N ASN A 419 -2.25 -6.65 -25.51
CA ASN A 419 -2.08 -6.68 -26.97
C ASN A 419 -0.68 -6.20 -27.41
N ASN A 420 -0.01 -5.37 -26.62
CA ASN A 420 1.30 -4.80 -26.94
C ASN A 420 2.46 -5.52 -26.23
N THR A 421 2.20 -6.22 -25.13
CA THR A 421 3.24 -6.95 -24.37
C THR A 421 3.64 -8.28 -25.00
N LEU A 422 2.80 -8.87 -25.87
CA LEU A 422 3.09 -10.13 -26.58
C LEU A 422 4.08 -9.97 -27.74
N ALA A 423 4.30 -8.75 -28.25
CA ALA A 423 5.16 -8.51 -29.42
C ALA A 423 6.66 -8.44 -29.09
N ILE A 424 7.05 -8.50 -27.81
CA ILE A 424 8.42 -8.23 -27.34
C ILE A 424 9.07 -9.50 -26.75
N GLY A 425 8.38 -10.65 -26.83
CA GLY A 425 8.82 -11.95 -26.29
C GLY A 425 9.35 -12.93 -27.34
N ASN A 426 10.06 -12.46 -28.38
CA ASN A 426 10.81 -13.30 -29.32
C ASN A 426 12.27 -12.86 -29.39
#